data_AF-A0A1E5LJI8-F1
#
_entry.id   AF-A0A1E5LJI8-F1
#
_cell.length_a   1.000
_cell.length_b   1.000
_cell.length_c   1.000
_cell.angle_alpha   90.00
_cell.angle_beta   90.00
_cell.angle_gamma   90.00
#
_symmetry.space_group_name_H-M   'P 1'
#
loop_
_entity.id
_entity.type
_entity.pdbx_description
1 polymer ?
#
loop_
_entity_poly.entity_id
_entity_poly.type
_entity_poly.pdbx_seq_one_letter_code
_entity_poly.pdbx_strand_id
1 'polypeptide(L)'
;MRTKTSKPIIVIIAIVMLMLLFFSIKIPTFSVNTPFSKMENDASHSKPLKEDTLKSIDLGKNATLNLVTDSGGNIYTYLIYDEEIVASEEFVNLNNLDEEIYQMNMRRETSKYDIKLFLGMIANKEIDRVTVNGTEDIHYFDYQDQKFFYNTKFYNGPVSIEEL
;
A
#
# COMPACT_ATOMS: atom_id res chain seq x y z
N MET A 1 51.29 -47.84 0.73
CA MET A 1 49.96 -48.51 0.74
C MET A 1 48.98 -47.57 0.02
N ARG A 2 48.67 -47.84 -1.25
CA ARG A 2 47.76 -46.98 -2.05
C ARG A 2 46.32 -47.31 -1.67
N THR A 3 45.63 -46.39 -0.99
CA THR A 3 44.19 -46.48 -0.74
C THR A 3 43.48 -46.35 -2.09
N LYS A 4 42.91 -47.46 -2.56
CA LYS A 4 41.94 -47.43 -3.68
C LYS A 4 40.73 -46.67 -3.17
N THR A 5 40.66 -45.36 -3.41
CA THR A 5 39.40 -44.63 -3.33
C THR A 5 38.44 -45.35 -4.27
N SER A 6 37.47 -46.04 -3.69
CA SER A 6 36.49 -46.79 -4.45
C SER A 6 35.74 -45.77 -5.29
N LYS A 7 35.86 -45.89 -6.62
CA LYS A 7 35.12 -45.12 -7.63
C LYS A 7 33.66 -44.80 -7.23
N PRO A 8 32.88 -45.67 -6.54
CA PRO A 8 31.55 -45.29 -6.06
C PRO A 8 31.50 -44.11 -5.08
N ILE A 9 32.47 -43.93 -4.19
CA ILE A 9 32.43 -42.84 -3.19
C ILE A 9 32.58 -41.47 -3.87
N ILE A 10 33.47 -41.36 -4.86
CA ILE A 10 33.69 -40.12 -5.61
C ILE A 10 32.43 -39.76 -6.41
N VAL A 11 31.73 -40.75 -6.98
CA VAL A 11 30.47 -40.55 -7.71
C VAL A 11 29.35 -40.09 -6.78
N ILE A 12 29.24 -40.65 -5.58
CA ILE A 12 28.25 -40.22 -4.58
C ILE A 12 28.48 -38.77 -4.16
N ILE A 13 29.73 -38.38 -3.89
CA ILE A 13 30.07 -37.00 -3.52
C ILE A 13 29.73 -36.03 -4.67
N ALA A 14 30.02 -36.42 -5.92
CA ALA A 14 29.69 -35.61 -7.09
C ALA A 14 28.17 -35.44 -7.27
N ILE A 15 27.38 -36.49 -7.06
CA ILE A 15 25.91 -36.42 -7.14
C ILE A 15 25.34 -35.52 -6.03
N VAL A 16 25.85 -35.64 -4.80
CA VAL A 16 25.41 -34.79 -3.68
C VAL A 16 25.76 -33.32 -3.93
N MET A 17 26.96 -33.01 -4.43
CA MET A 17 27.33 -31.64 -4.80
C MET A 17 26.46 -31.10 -5.95
N LEU A 18 26.14 -31.92 -6.95
CA LEU A 18 25.26 -31.53 -8.04
C LEU A 18 23.83 -31.27 -7.54
N MET A 19 23.32 -32.10 -6.64
CA MET A 19 22.01 -31.88 -6.01
C MET A 19 21.98 -30.57 -5.20
N LEU A 20 23.02 -30.29 -4.40
CA LEU A 20 23.11 -29.03 -3.65
C LEU A 20 23.12 -27.82 -4.60
N LEU A 21 23.86 -27.89 -5.71
CA LEU A 21 23.85 -26.84 -6.75
C LEU A 21 22.46 -26.66 -7.39
N PHE A 22 21.74 -27.74 -7.68
CA PHE A 22 20.37 -27.67 -8.20
C PHE A 22 19.38 -27.07 -7.20
N PHE A 23 19.53 -27.35 -5.90
CA PHE A 23 18.74 -26.71 -4.85
C PHE A 23 19.08 -25.22 -4.71
N SER A 24 20.34 -24.81 -4.89
CA SER A 24 20.74 -23.39 -4.88
C SER A 24 20.20 -22.59 -6.07
N ILE A 25 20.00 -23.22 -7.24
CA ILE A 25 19.53 -22.54 -8.46
C ILE A 25 18.01 -22.30 -8.45
N LYS A 26 17.25 -22.96 -7.56
CA LYS A 26 15.78 -22.83 -7.45
C LYS A 26 15.29 -22.38 -6.07
N ILE A 27 16.11 -21.69 -5.30
CA ILE A 27 15.56 -20.73 -4.35
C ILE A 27 15.38 -19.46 -5.19
N PRO A 28 14.18 -19.17 -5.74
CA PRO A 28 13.91 -17.79 -6.09
C PRO A 28 14.24 -17.00 -4.83
N THR A 29 15.31 -16.21 -4.88
CA THR A 29 15.44 -15.05 -4.03
C THR A 29 14.28 -14.17 -4.45
N PHE A 30 13.10 -14.48 -3.91
CA PHE A 30 12.01 -13.53 -3.87
C PHE A 30 12.63 -12.36 -3.13
N SER A 31 12.97 -11.32 -3.88
CA SER A 31 12.96 -9.99 -3.33
C SER A 31 11.53 -9.81 -2.84
N VAL A 32 11.25 -10.16 -1.58
CA VAL A 32 9.94 -9.99 -0.94
C VAL A 32 9.77 -8.51 -0.59
N ASN A 33 10.03 -7.64 -1.58
CA ASN A 33 9.66 -6.24 -1.55
C ASN A 33 8.36 -6.11 -2.33
N THR A 34 7.33 -6.84 -1.89
CA THR A 34 5.97 -6.51 -2.30
C THR A 34 5.64 -5.13 -1.73
N PRO A 35 4.77 -4.34 -2.39
CA PRO A 35 4.33 -3.05 -1.85
C PRO A 35 3.92 -3.14 -0.38
N PHE A 36 3.27 -4.24 0.01
CA PHE A 36 2.86 -4.49 1.40
C PHE A 36 4.03 -4.61 2.37
N SER A 37 5.07 -5.39 2.08
CA SER A 37 6.20 -5.52 3.01
C SER A 37 6.95 -4.19 3.18
N LYS A 38 7.00 -3.34 2.15
CA LYS A 38 7.54 -1.98 2.30
C LYS A 38 6.67 -1.13 3.24
N MET A 39 5.35 -1.21 3.12
CA MET A 39 4.41 -0.50 4.01
C MET A 39 4.50 -1.01 5.45
N GLU A 40 4.55 -2.32 5.66
CA GLU A 40 4.65 -2.93 7.00
C GLU A 40 5.93 -2.53 7.73
N ASN A 41 7.04 -2.33 6.99
CA ASN A 41 8.31 -1.90 7.57
C ASN A 41 8.51 -0.37 7.59
N ASP A 42 7.53 0.39 7.10
CA ASP A 42 7.57 1.85 7.16
C ASP A 42 7.27 2.36 8.58
N ALA A 43 7.90 3.45 8.99
CA ALA A 43 7.81 3.98 10.35
C ALA A 43 6.47 4.68 10.67
N SER A 44 5.53 4.70 9.71
CA SER A 44 4.28 5.48 9.83
C SER A 44 3.23 4.85 10.72
N HIS A 45 3.40 3.62 11.19
CA HIS A 45 2.44 2.93 12.05
C HIS A 45 3.12 2.24 13.22
N SER A 46 2.38 2.10 14.32
CA SER A 46 2.86 1.49 15.57
C SER A 46 2.37 0.06 15.79
N LYS A 47 1.46 -0.41 14.93
CA LYS A 47 0.74 -1.67 15.05
C LYS A 47 0.78 -2.40 13.70
N PRO A 48 0.87 -3.74 13.69
CA PRO A 48 0.93 -4.50 12.44
C PRO A 48 -0.23 -4.17 11.49
N LEU A 49 0.10 -4.02 10.20
CA LEU A 49 -0.88 -3.83 9.14
C LEU A 49 -1.57 -5.16 8.80
N LYS A 50 -2.80 -5.07 8.33
CA LYS A 50 -3.60 -6.22 7.89
C LYS A 50 -3.60 -6.30 6.37
N GLU A 51 -2.81 -7.21 5.81
CA GLU A 51 -2.65 -7.36 4.35
C GLU A 51 -3.97 -7.62 3.61
N ASP A 52 -4.89 -8.35 4.22
CA ASP A 52 -6.21 -8.64 3.68
C ASP A 52 -7.11 -7.40 3.54
N THR A 53 -6.72 -6.30 4.19
CA THR A 53 -7.42 -5.01 4.09
C THR A 53 -6.82 -4.12 3.01
N LEU A 54 -5.68 -4.48 2.41
CA LEU A 54 -5.01 -3.65 1.42
C LEU A 54 -5.92 -3.36 0.21
N LYS A 55 -6.11 -2.08 -0.08
CA LYS A 55 -6.78 -1.59 -1.28
C LYS A 55 -5.84 -0.69 -2.07
N SER A 56 -5.56 -1.07 -3.31
CA SER A 56 -4.75 -0.28 -4.24
C SER A 56 -5.64 0.42 -5.27
N ILE A 57 -5.35 1.69 -5.51
CA ILE A 57 -6.04 2.56 -6.47
C ILE A 57 -5.00 3.17 -7.40
N ASP A 58 -5.13 2.89 -8.69
CA ASP A 58 -4.28 3.48 -9.72
C ASP A 58 -4.69 4.95 -9.94
N LEU A 59 -3.75 5.87 -9.70
CA LEU A 59 -3.93 7.30 -9.94
C LEU A 59 -3.37 7.74 -11.31
N GLY A 60 -2.80 6.82 -12.08
CA GLY A 60 -2.10 7.05 -13.33
C GLY A 60 -0.66 7.56 -13.13
N LYS A 61 0.09 7.66 -14.24
CA LYS A 61 1.49 8.16 -14.26
C LYS A 61 2.41 7.46 -13.26
N ASN A 62 2.27 6.13 -13.12
CA ASN A 62 3.00 5.28 -12.17
C ASN A 62 2.76 5.60 -10.68
N ALA A 63 1.70 6.36 -10.36
CA ALA A 63 1.29 6.65 -9.00
C ALA A 63 0.15 5.72 -8.56
N THR A 64 0.27 5.15 -7.37
CA THR A 64 -0.74 4.28 -6.76
C THR A 64 -1.01 4.77 -5.33
N LEU A 65 -2.29 4.95 -4.99
CA LEU A 65 -2.73 5.12 -3.61
C LEU A 65 -3.03 3.74 -3.02
N ASN A 66 -2.45 3.44 -1.86
CA ASN A 66 -2.79 2.25 -1.09
C ASN A 66 -3.45 2.67 0.21
N LEU A 67 -4.56 2.03 0.56
CA LEU A 67 -5.18 2.10 1.88
C LEU A 67 -4.99 0.76 2.56
N VAL A 68 -4.63 0.79 3.83
CA VAL A 68 -4.44 -0.43 4.62
C VAL A 68 -4.72 -0.14 6.09
N THR A 69 -5.37 -1.08 6.77
CA THR A 69 -5.79 -0.92 8.16
C THR A 69 -4.86 -1.69 9.09
N ASP A 70 -4.50 -1.11 10.22
CA ASP A 70 -3.74 -1.81 11.25
C ASP A 70 -4.62 -2.69 12.17
N SER A 71 -3.97 -3.42 13.07
CA SER A 71 -4.63 -4.19 14.11
C SER A 71 -5.44 -3.35 15.12
N GLY A 72 -5.19 -2.04 15.21
CA GLY A 72 -5.91 -1.08 16.04
C GLY A 72 -7.11 -0.41 15.37
N GLY A 73 -7.35 -0.64 14.08
CA GLY A 73 -8.42 -0.01 13.32
C GLY A 73 -8.04 1.33 12.67
N ASN A 74 -6.77 1.73 12.73
CA ASN A 74 -6.30 2.92 12.01
C ASN A 74 -6.13 2.59 10.54
N ILE A 75 -6.70 3.41 9.67
CA ILE A 75 -6.47 3.39 8.23
C ILE A 75 -5.26 4.26 7.94
N TYR A 76 -4.25 3.68 7.30
CA TYR A 76 -3.12 4.39 6.75
C TYR A 76 -3.26 4.48 5.24
N THR A 77 -2.75 5.58 4.71
CA THR A 77 -2.59 5.76 3.28
C THR A 77 -1.13 5.78 2.91
N TYR A 78 -0.81 5.19 1.78
CA TYR A 78 0.52 5.18 1.20
C TYR A 78 0.42 5.60 -0.25
N LEU A 79 1.08 6.69 -0.58
CA LEU A 79 1.27 7.12 -1.95
C LEU A 79 2.56 6.50 -2.46
N ILE A 80 2.45 5.66 -3.49
CA ILE A 80 3.57 4.98 -4.13
C ILE A 80 3.79 5.57 -5.51
N TYR A 81 5.03 5.91 -5.85
CA TYR A 81 5.44 6.33 -7.19
C TYR A 81 6.66 5.54 -7.63
N ASP A 82 6.62 4.92 -8.81
CA ASP A 82 7.70 4.05 -9.31
C ASP A 82 8.18 3.02 -8.25
N GLU A 83 7.23 2.40 -7.55
CA GLU A 83 7.45 1.42 -6.47
C GLU A 83 8.05 1.96 -5.15
N GLU A 84 8.28 3.26 -5.02
CA GLU A 84 8.75 3.91 -3.79
C GLU A 84 7.59 4.56 -3.03
N ILE A 85 7.58 4.42 -1.71
CA ILE A 85 6.66 5.17 -0.84
C ILE A 85 7.14 6.62 -0.82
N VAL A 86 6.32 7.54 -1.34
CA VAL A 86 6.63 8.98 -1.42
C VAL A 86 5.85 9.81 -0.40
N ALA A 87 4.76 9.26 0.12
CA ALA A 87 4.04 9.78 1.26
C ALA A 87 3.32 8.65 1.99
N SER A 88 3.16 8.83 3.28
CA SER A 88 2.38 7.97 4.15
C SER A 88 1.74 8.83 5.23
N GLU A 89 0.49 8.51 5.58
CA GLU A 89 -0.26 9.27 6.58
C GLU A 89 -1.32 8.37 7.24
N GLU A 90 -1.47 8.48 8.56
CA GLU A 90 -2.65 7.96 9.26
C GLU A 90 -3.84 8.84 8.91
N PHE A 91 -4.91 8.24 8.40
CA PHE A 91 -6.07 8.99 7.93
C PHE A 91 -7.19 9.06 8.97
N VAL A 92 -7.63 7.91 9.48
CA VAL A 92 -8.74 7.82 10.44
C VAL A 92 -8.69 6.51 11.23
N ASN A 93 -9.25 6.48 12.44
CA ASN A 93 -9.49 5.25 13.19
C ASN A 93 -10.96 4.81 13.09
N LEU A 94 -11.22 3.67 12.45
CA LEU A 94 -12.57 3.13 12.25
C LEU A 94 -13.32 2.80 13.55
N ASN A 95 -12.60 2.59 14.65
CA ASN A 95 -13.22 2.33 15.96
C ASN A 95 -13.59 3.62 16.72
N ASN A 96 -13.23 4.79 16.19
CA ASN A 96 -13.50 6.09 16.82
C ASN A 96 -13.85 7.13 15.75
N LEU A 97 -15.08 7.06 15.24
CA LEU A 97 -15.63 8.01 14.28
C LEU A 97 -16.57 8.99 14.99
N ASP A 98 -16.20 10.27 14.99
CA ASP A 98 -16.90 11.41 15.57
C ASP A 98 -17.39 12.43 14.53
N GLU A 99 -16.82 12.42 13.32
CA GLU A 99 -17.19 13.29 12.20
C GLU A 99 -18.01 12.50 11.17
N GLU A 100 -18.92 13.18 10.47
CA GLU A 100 -19.69 12.57 9.38
C GLU A 100 -18.84 12.35 8.12
N ILE A 101 -17.84 13.21 7.92
CA ILE A 101 -16.93 13.20 6.78
C ILE A 101 -15.51 13.51 7.25
N TYR A 102 -14.59 12.59 6.93
CA TYR A 102 -13.15 12.77 7.12
C TYR A 102 -12.50 13.16 5.81
N GLN A 103 -11.49 14.02 5.86
CA GLN A 103 -10.80 14.49 4.67
C GLN A 103 -9.33 14.77 4.92
N MET A 104 -8.52 14.63 3.87
CA MET A 104 -7.14 15.07 3.87
C MET A 104 -6.68 15.50 2.46
N ASN A 105 -5.68 16.37 2.45
CA ASN A 105 -5.01 16.82 1.23
C ASN A 105 -3.55 16.34 1.25
N MET A 106 -3.21 15.47 0.32
CA MET A 106 -1.82 15.07 0.08
C MET A 106 -1.27 15.79 -1.15
N ARG A 107 -0.10 16.40 -0.97
CA ARG A 107 0.71 16.92 -2.08
C ARG A 107 2.16 16.52 -1.92
N ARG A 108 2.73 15.99 -2.99
CA ARG A 108 4.17 15.74 -3.12
C ARG A 108 4.64 16.26 -4.45
N GLU A 109 5.53 17.24 -4.39
CA GLU A 109 6.12 17.89 -5.54
C GLU A 109 7.63 17.73 -5.47
N THR A 110 8.19 17.13 -6.50
CA THR A 110 9.63 16.93 -6.69
C THR A 110 9.99 17.27 -8.14
N SER A 111 11.28 17.18 -8.49
CA SER A 111 11.70 17.29 -9.89
C SER A 111 11.21 16.12 -10.78
N LYS A 112 10.80 15.00 -10.18
CA LYS A 112 10.36 13.79 -10.90
C LYS A 112 8.86 13.69 -11.07
N TYR A 113 8.08 14.24 -10.14
CA TYR A 113 6.62 14.13 -10.12
C TYR A 113 5.95 15.26 -9.34
N ASP A 114 4.69 15.54 -9.68
CA ASP A 114 3.76 16.41 -8.94
C ASP A 114 2.46 15.62 -8.73
N ILE A 115 2.33 15.03 -7.54
CA ILE A 115 1.16 14.23 -7.16
C ILE A 115 0.32 15.04 -6.19
N LYS A 116 -0.95 15.19 -6.55
CA LYS A 116 -1.97 15.91 -5.82
C LYS A 116 -3.14 14.97 -5.62
N LEU A 117 -3.56 14.82 -4.38
CA LEU A 117 -4.64 13.91 -4.01
C LEU A 117 -5.45 14.54 -2.90
N PHE A 118 -6.74 14.72 -3.16
CA PHE A 118 -7.72 14.93 -2.12
C PHE A 118 -8.40 13.58 -1.86
N LEU A 119 -8.40 13.13 -0.62
CA LEU A 119 -9.07 11.90 -0.20
C LEU A 119 -10.03 12.24 0.93
N GLY A 120 -11.21 11.65 0.91
CA GLY A 120 -12.11 11.66 2.03
C GLY A 120 -12.85 10.34 2.22
N MET A 121 -13.52 10.24 3.36
CA MET A 121 -14.37 9.12 3.75
C MET A 121 -15.67 9.66 4.31
N ILE A 122 -16.77 9.06 3.87
CA ILE A 122 -18.12 9.32 4.34
C ILE A 122 -18.43 8.27 5.41
N ALA A 123 -18.47 8.70 6.68
CA ALA A 123 -18.80 7.85 7.82
C ALA A 123 -20.32 7.73 8.03
N ASN A 124 -21.08 8.78 7.70
CA ASN A 124 -22.54 8.75 7.77
C ASN A 124 -23.13 7.98 6.57
N LYS A 125 -23.77 6.84 6.85
CA LYS A 125 -24.34 5.94 5.83
C LYS A 125 -25.54 6.53 5.07
N GLU A 126 -26.12 7.62 5.56
CA GLU A 126 -27.23 8.32 4.88
C GLU A 126 -26.73 9.18 3.71
N ILE A 127 -25.44 9.53 3.67
CA ILE A 127 -24.83 10.33 2.61
C ILE A 127 -24.37 9.39 1.49
N ASP A 128 -24.95 9.52 0.29
CA ASP A 128 -24.51 8.73 -0.87
C ASP A 128 -23.29 9.36 -1.55
N ARG A 129 -23.30 10.68 -1.70
CA ARG A 129 -22.34 11.45 -2.49
C ARG A 129 -22.09 12.81 -1.87
N VAL A 130 -21.02 13.43 -2.37
CA VAL A 130 -20.60 14.75 -1.95
C VAL A 130 -20.13 15.54 -3.16
N THR A 131 -20.15 16.87 -3.07
CA THR A 131 -19.33 17.74 -3.93
C THR A 131 -18.22 18.38 -3.10
N VAL A 132 -17.13 18.74 -3.76
CA VAL A 132 -15.96 19.35 -3.10
C VAL A 132 -15.69 20.69 -3.75
N ASN A 133 -15.96 21.79 -3.05
CA ASN A 133 -15.91 23.15 -3.62
C ASN A 133 -16.70 23.27 -4.94
N GLY A 134 -17.85 22.60 -5.03
CA GLY A 134 -18.69 22.56 -6.23
C GLY A 134 -18.16 21.72 -7.39
N THR A 135 -17.09 20.93 -7.21
CA THR A 135 -16.65 19.96 -8.24
C THR A 135 -17.42 18.64 -8.13
N GLU A 136 -17.85 18.12 -9.28
CA GLU A 136 -18.44 16.77 -9.40
C GLU A 136 -17.44 15.71 -9.89
N ASP A 137 -16.24 16.14 -10.31
CA ASP A 137 -15.11 15.27 -10.68
C ASP A 137 -14.53 14.57 -9.43
N ILE A 138 -15.28 13.59 -8.92
CA ILE A 138 -15.01 12.84 -7.71
C ILE A 138 -15.20 11.35 -8.01
N HIS A 139 -14.19 10.57 -7.69
CA HIS A 139 -14.23 9.11 -7.78
C HIS A 139 -14.60 8.51 -6.44
N TYR A 140 -15.40 7.44 -6.44
CA TYR A 140 -15.86 6.75 -5.23
C TYR A 140 -15.40 5.29 -5.21
N PHE A 141 -15.16 4.77 -4.02
CA PHE A 141 -14.87 3.35 -3.81
C PHE A 141 -15.25 2.92 -2.39
N ASP A 142 -15.58 1.64 -2.23
CA ASP A 142 -15.87 1.07 -0.91
C ASP A 142 -14.62 0.46 -0.28
N TYR A 143 -14.48 0.65 1.03
CA TYR A 143 -13.40 0.10 1.85
C TYR A 143 -13.91 -0.15 3.29
N GLN A 144 -13.88 -1.41 3.73
CA GLN A 144 -14.27 -1.83 5.10
C GLN A 144 -15.59 -1.21 5.58
N ASP A 145 -16.65 -1.40 4.80
CA ASP A 145 -18.02 -0.89 5.05
C ASP A 145 -18.18 0.64 5.05
N GLN A 146 -17.15 1.37 4.65
CA GLN A 146 -17.17 2.82 4.48
C GLN A 146 -17.04 3.19 3.01
N LYS A 147 -17.66 4.31 2.64
CA LYS A 147 -17.54 4.88 1.29
C LYS A 147 -16.45 5.94 1.30
N PHE A 148 -15.45 5.76 0.45
CA PHE A 148 -14.39 6.71 0.23
C PHE A 148 -14.60 7.46 -1.07
N PHE A 149 -14.01 8.64 -1.14
CA PHE A 149 -14.01 9.46 -2.33
C PHE A 149 -12.68 10.17 -2.53
N TYR A 150 -12.27 10.39 -3.77
CA TYR A 150 -11.04 11.09 -4.08
C TYR A 150 -11.10 11.85 -5.39
N ASN A 151 -10.20 12.82 -5.54
CA ASN A 151 -9.85 13.40 -6.82
C ASN A 151 -8.36 13.79 -6.85
N THR A 152 -7.83 14.08 -8.03
CA THR A 152 -6.41 14.44 -8.22
C THR A 152 -6.17 15.95 -8.21
N LYS A 153 -7.06 16.71 -7.57
CA LYS A 153 -6.92 18.15 -7.38
C LYS A 153 -6.25 18.45 -6.04
N PHE A 154 -5.69 19.65 -5.91
CA PHE A 154 -5.13 20.14 -4.66
C PHE A 154 -5.83 21.42 -4.25
N TYR A 155 -6.33 21.46 -3.02
CA TYR A 155 -7.06 22.59 -2.49
C TYR A 155 -6.17 23.40 -1.54
N ASN A 156 -5.86 24.63 -1.93
CA ASN A 156 -5.17 25.60 -1.07
C ASN A 156 -6.21 26.39 -0.26
N GLY A 157 -6.54 25.91 0.94
CA GLY A 157 -7.46 26.61 1.85
C GLY A 157 -8.59 25.71 2.37
N PRO A 158 -9.61 26.31 3.00
CA PRO A 158 -10.76 25.55 3.50
C PRO A 158 -11.46 24.84 2.35
N VAL A 159 -11.84 23.59 2.60
CA VAL A 159 -12.59 22.74 1.67
C VAL A 159 -14.04 22.72 2.14
N SER A 160 -14.96 23.13 1.27
CA SER A 160 -16.40 22.97 1.47
C SER A 160 -16.82 21.63 0.89
N ILE A 161 -17.49 20.81 1.71
CA ILE A 161 -18.11 19.57 1.27
C ILE A 161 -19.62 19.72 1.42
N GLU A 162 -20.34 19.47 0.33
CA GLU A 162 -21.80 19.52 0.30
C GLU A 162 -22.33 18.12 0.04
N GLU A 163 -23.27 17.67 0.86
CA GLU A 163 -23.98 16.39 0.73
C GLU A 163 -25.01 16.46 -0.40
N LEU A 164 -25.14 15.37 -1.17
CA LEU A 164 -26.06 15.25 -2.30
C LEU A 164 -27.12 14.16 -2.09
#